data_AF-A0A4Q7VEI6-F1
#
_entry.id   AF-A0A4Q7VEI6-F1
#
_cell.length_a   1.000
_cell.length_b   1.000
_cell.length_c   1.000
_cell.angle_alpha   90.00
_cell.angle_beta   90.00
_cell.angle_gamma   90.00
#
_symmetry.space_group_name_H-M   'P 1'
#
loop_
_entity.id
_entity.type
_entity.pdbx_description
1 polymer ?
#
loop_
_entity_poly.entity_id
_entity_poly.type
_entity_poly.pdbx_seq_one_letter_code
_entity_poly.pdbx_strand_id
1 'polypeptide(L)' 'MSLPIFIKEKRKLLNLTQQDLADKAGVGLRFVRDLEQGKLTLRMDKVNQVLNLFGQELGPVSLNKNN' A
#
# COMPACT_ATOMS: atom_id res chain seq x y z
N MET A 1 12.96 -2.43 0.59
CA MET A 1 11.91 -1.47 0.19
C MET A 1 10.76 -1.58 1.20
N SER A 2 10.21 -0.46 1.67
CA SER A 2 9.08 -0.48 2.61
C SER A 2 7.73 -0.50 1.88
N LEU A 3 6.69 -0.99 2.55
CA LEU A 3 5.33 -1.05 2.00
C LEU A 3 4.84 0.30 1.43
N PRO A 4 4.98 1.46 2.12
CA PRO A 4 4.52 2.75 1.59
C PRO A 4 5.21 3.15 0.29
N ILE A 5 6.52 2.88 0.19
CA ILE A 5 7.32 3.17 -1.01
C ILE A 5 6.86 2.29 -2.17
N PHE A 6 6.70 0.99 -1.92
CA PHE A 6 6.23 0.03 -2.91
C PHE A 6 4.87 0.44 -3.51
N ILE A 7 3.90 0.79 -2.66
CA ILE A 7 2.56 1.20 -3.10
C ILE A 7 2.64 2.48 -3.94
N LYS A 8 3.39 3.48 -3.48
CA LYS A 8 3.54 4.77 -4.16
C LYS A 8 4.21 4.63 -5.52
N GLU A 9 5.22 3.76 -5.64
CA GLU A 9 5.88 3.46 -6.90
C GLU A 9 4.95 2.73 -7.87
N LYS A 10 4.27 1.66 -7.44
CA LYS A 10 3.30 0.95 -8.28
C LYS A 10 2.19 1.86 -8.78
N ARG A 11 1.66 2.72 -7.90
CA ARG A 11 0.63 3.70 -8.28
C ARG A 11 1.14 4.65 -9.37
N LYS A 12 2.35 5.19 -9.22
CA LYS A 12 2.97 6.09 -10.21
C LYS A 12 3.26 5.37 -11.53
N LEU A 13 3.74 4.13 -11.50
CA LEU A 13 4.00 3.33 -12.71
C LEU A 13 2.73 3.09 -13.53
N LEU A 14 1.57 3.00 -12.88
CA LEU A 14 0.28 2.84 -13.52
C LEU A 14 -0.42 4.20 -13.84
N ASN A 15 0.26 5.33 -13.63
CA ASN A 15 -0.29 6.68 -13.80
C ASN A 15 -1.62 6.92 -13.05
N LEU A 16 -1.78 6.32 -11.87
CA LEU A 16 -2.98 6.47 -11.04
C LEU A 16 -2.82 7.63 -10.06
N THR A 17 -3.88 8.41 -9.87
CA THR A 17 -3.99 9.31 -8.72
C THR A 17 -4.26 8.51 -7.43
N GLN A 18 -4.12 9.14 -6.27
CA GLN A 18 -4.51 8.50 -5.00
C GLN A 18 -6.00 8.17 -4.95
N GLN A 19 -6.83 8.99 -5.60
CA GLN A 19 -8.27 8.77 -5.74
C GLN A 19 -8.54 7.53 -6.59
N ASP A 20 -7.90 7.42 -7.77
CA ASP A 20 -8.08 6.26 -8.64
C ASP A 20 -7.65 4.95 -7.95
N LEU A 21 -6.55 4.99 -7.19
CA LEU A 21 -6.12 3.81 -6.43
C LEU A 21 -7.13 3.43 -5.34
N ALA A 22 -7.68 4.42 -4.64
CA ALA A 22 -8.68 4.19 -3.60
C ALA A 22 -9.95 3.55 -4.19
N ASP A 23 -10.44 4.11 -5.29
CA ASP A 23 -11.65 3.65 -5.96
C ASP A 23 -11.47 2.24 -6.54
N LYS A 24 -10.33 1.97 -7.19
CA LYS A 24 -10.01 0.63 -7.72
C LYS A 24 -9.87 -0.41 -6.62
N ALA A 25 -9.30 -0.05 -5.46
CA ALA A 25 -9.10 -0.97 -4.34
C ALA A 25 -10.36 -1.15 -3.47
N GLY A 26 -11.39 -0.34 -3.67
CA GLY A 26 -12.58 -0.33 -2.81
C GLY A 26 -12.29 0.15 -1.39
N VAL A 27 -11.36 1.10 -1.24
CA VAL A 27 -10.98 1.70 0.05
C VAL A 27 -11.18 3.22 0.03
N GLY A 28 -11.29 3.84 1.21
CA GLY A 28 -11.41 5.30 1.27
C GLY A 28 -10.09 6.01 0.93
N LEU A 29 -10.15 7.19 0.29
CA LEU A 29 -8.97 8.01 -0.05
C LEU A 29 -8.04 8.26 1.14
N ARG A 30 -8.60 8.48 2.33
CA ARG A 30 -7.81 8.67 3.57
C ARG A 30 -6.95 7.46 3.89
N PHE A 31 -7.44 6.24 3.63
CA PHE A 31 -6.67 5.03 3.83
C PHE A 31 -5.45 4.98 2.91
N VAL A 32 -5.60 5.31 1.62
CA VAL A 32 -4.48 5.37 0.67
C VAL A 32 -3.44 6.41 1.10
N ARG A 33 -3.87 7.59 1.57
CA ARG A 33 -2.94 8.60 2.11
C ARG A 33 -2.17 8.10 3.32
N ASP A 34 -2.88 7.55 4.31
CA ASP A 34 -2.29 6.98 5.53
C ASP A 34 -1.28 5.86 5.17
N LEU A 35 -1.62 5.01 4.20
CA LEU A 35 -0.77 3.93 3.70
C LEU A 35 0.50 4.47 3.02
N GLU A 36 0.38 5.42 2.10
CA GLU A 36 1.54 6.00 1.40
C GLU A 36 2.42 6.89 2.29
N GLN A 37 1.86 7.47 3.36
CA GLN A 37 2.60 8.24 4.35
C GLN A 37 3.28 7.35 5.40
N GLY A 38 3.02 6.04 5.40
CA GLY A 38 3.63 5.10 6.34
C GLY A 38 3.09 5.25 7.76
N LYS A 39 1.78 5.47 7.91
CA LYS A 39 1.11 5.44 9.22
C LYS A 39 1.48 4.17 9.99
N LEU A 40 1.77 4.34 11.28
CA LEU A 40 2.20 3.26 12.18
C LEU A 40 1.22 2.07 12.22
N THR A 41 -0.07 2.34 12.12
CA THR A 41 -1.12 1.32 12.20
C THR A 41 -2.07 1.42 11.02
N LEU A 42 -2.30 0.27 10.37
CA LEU A 42 -3.21 0.08 9.25
C LEU A 42 -3.93 -1.26 9.44
N ARG A 43 -5.16 -1.37 8.93
CA ARG A 43 -5.88 -2.65 8.97
C ARG A 43 -5.39 -3.57 7.86
N MET A 44 -4.99 -4.78 8.23
CA MET A 44 -4.37 -5.76 7.32
C MET A 44 -5.27 -6.13 6.14
N ASP A 45 -6.58 -6.31 6.38
CA ASP A 45 -7.58 -6.57 5.33
C ASP A 45 -7.55 -5.48 4.24
N LYS A 46 -7.47 -4.22 4.65
CA LYS A 46 -7.44 -3.07 3.74
C LYS A 46 -6.11 -2.93 3.01
N VAL A 47 -5.00 -3.28 3.66
CA VAL A 47 -3.70 -3.32 2.97
C VAL A 47 -3.73 -4.38 1.87
N ASN A 48 -4.24 -5.58 2.16
CA ASN A 48 -4.37 -6.64 1.16
C ASN A 48 -5.34 -6.27 0.02
N GLN A 49 -6.43 -5.53 0.29
CA GLN A 49 -7.29 -4.99 -0.78
C GLN A 49 -6.49 -4.14 -1.80
N VAL A 50 -5.60 -3.28 -1.32
CA VAL A 50 -4.75 -2.46 -2.19
C VAL A 50 -3.68 -3.31 -2.89
N LEU A 51 -3.03 -4.23 -2.18
CA LEU A 51 -1.97 -5.08 -2.73
C LEU A 51 -2.49 -6.05 -3.80
N ASN A 52 -3.72 -6.53 -3.67
CA ASN A 52 -4.36 -7.42 -4.66
C ASN A 52 -4.44 -6.78 -6.05
N LEU A 53 -4.57 -5.45 -6.14
CA LEU A 53 -4.53 -4.73 -7.43
C LEU A 53 -3.20 -4.89 -8.17
N PHE A 54 -2.14 -5.21 -7.43
CA PHE A 54 -0.80 -5.42 -7.95
C PHE A 54 -0.39 -6.91 -7.95
N GLY A 55 -1.34 -7.81 -7.67
CA GLY A 55 -1.08 -9.25 -7.53
C GLY A 55 -0.12 -9.56 -6.38
N GLN A 56 -0.22 -8.84 -5.26
CA GLN A 56 0.61 -9.02 -4.06
C GLN A 56 -0.27 -9.20 -2.82
N GLU A 57 0.31 -9.73 -1.76
CA GLU A 57 -0.31 -9.83 -0.44
C GLU A 57 0.72 -9.58 0.66
N LEU A 58 0.25 -9.24 1.87
CA LEU A 58 1.11 -9.15 3.04
C LEU A 58 1.60 -10.53 3.46
N GLY A 59 2.91 -10.63 3.71
CA GLY A 59 3.54 -11.83 4.22
C GLY A 59 4.66 -11.52 5.21
N PRO A 60 5.10 -12.53 5.98
CA PRO A 60 6.27 -12.39 6.84
C PRO A 60 7.52 -12.14 5.98
N VAL A 61 8.35 -11.19 6.41
CA VAL A 61 9.67 -10.94 5.81
C VAL A 61 10.73 -11.01 6.89
N SER A 62 11.94 -11.44 6.52
CA SER A 62 13.08 -11.44 7.44
C SER A 62 13.34 -10.02 7.94
N LEU A 63 13.48 -9.87 9.26
CA LEU A 63 13.86 -8.61 9.86
C LEU A 63 15.35 -8.37 9.56
N ASN A 64 15.68 -7.29 8.85
CA ASN A 64 17.07 -6.87 8.69
C ASN A 64 17.56 -6.30 10.02
N LYS A 65 18.38 -7.07 10.76
CA LYS A 65 18.97 -6.69 12.05
C LYS A 65 20.21 -5.78 11.93
N ASN A 66 20.36 -5.06 10.81
CA ASN A 66 21.49 -4.16 10.60
C ASN A 66 21.06 -2.72 10.87
N ASN A 67 21.00 -2.37 12.16
CA ASN A 67 21.03 -0.99 12.63
C ASN A 67 22.20 -0.85 13.60
#